data_AF-A0AAN7SNZ7-F1
#
_entry.id   AF-A0AAN7SNZ7-F1
#
_cell.length_a   1.000
_cell.length_b   1.000
_cell.length_c   1.000
_cell.angle_alpha   90.00
_cell.angle_beta   90.00
_cell.angle_gamma   90.00
#
_symmetry.space_group_name_H-M   'P 1'
#
loop_
_entity.id
_entity.type
_entity.pdbx_description
1 polymer ?
#
loop_
_entity_poly.entity_id
_entity_poly.type
_entity_poly.pdbx_seq_one_letter_code
_entity_poly.pdbx_strand_id
1 'polypeptide(L)'
;MCKKLILVVYLLLHEGVFALRDVKLTIPAAVERGKQAKLRCNYDMEGDPLYAVKWYKSDREFFRYTPLDIPPFKQFSTPYINVVENLSNGSFVVLNNVSLESSGKFSCEVSADAPSFYTVDAVGILQVVEVPKEGPIIKGLKSRYRLNDTLKAECTSIKSHPAANLTWFVNDFQVDPVHLRRNRAHLSPDGFYSPRLGLRLLITKQLFVNGRLRIRCLASMHDIYTKSSEISVEIEKPKLRYKTTPLPIFHWEDAQPAERYPHTTLIFAPSTNHKPSVGNSIHSKLFLVYLPILVRVVYILR
;
A
#
# COMPACT_ATOMS: atom_id res chain seq x y z
N MET A 1 46.55 40.02 -35.66
CA MET A 1 45.54 39.25 -36.43
C MET A 1 45.63 37.73 -36.25
N CYS A 2 46.82 37.16 -35.99
CA CYS A 2 47.01 35.70 -35.88
C CYS A 2 46.20 35.00 -34.76
N LYS A 3 46.04 35.61 -33.57
CA LYS A 3 45.31 34.99 -32.44
C LYS A 3 43.80 34.84 -32.66
N LYS A 4 43.16 35.73 -33.41
CA LYS A 4 41.72 35.63 -33.76
C LYS A 4 41.46 34.53 -34.80
N LEU A 5 42.42 34.32 -35.72
CA LEU A 5 42.34 33.26 -36.71
C LEU A 5 42.47 31.88 -36.06
N ILE A 6 43.38 31.72 -35.08
CA ILE A 6 43.54 30.47 -34.33
C ILE A 6 42.28 30.13 -33.52
N LEU A 7 41.63 31.13 -32.90
CA LEU A 7 40.38 30.91 -32.15
C LEU A 7 39.21 30.48 -33.06
N VAL A 8 39.10 31.07 -34.25
CA VAL A 8 38.07 30.70 -35.25
C VAL A 8 38.35 29.31 -35.82
N VAL A 9 39.61 28.95 -36.06
CA VAL A 9 40.00 27.58 -36.47
C VAL A 9 39.71 26.58 -35.34
N TYR A 10 39.94 26.93 -34.08
CA TYR A 10 39.61 26.06 -32.94
C TYR A 10 38.09 25.86 -32.76
N LEU A 11 37.28 26.87 -33.10
CA LEU A 11 35.81 26.79 -33.09
C LEU A 11 35.24 26.05 -34.30
N LEU A 12 35.88 26.12 -35.48
CA LEU A 12 35.50 25.36 -36.68
C LEU A 12 35.98 23.90 -36.66
N LEU A 13 36.97 23.56 -35.83
CA LEU A 13 37.43 22.18 -35.58
C LEU A 13 36.60 21.45 -34.51
N HIS A 14 35.61 22.13 -33.92
CA HIS A 14 34.72 21.55 -32.92
C HIS A 14 33.34 21.24 -33.53
N GLU A 15 33.31 20.79 -34.78
CA GLU A 15 32.20 20.00 -35.30
C GLU A 15 32.16 18.73 -34.43
N GLY A 16 31.23 18.69 -33.47
CA GLY A 16 31.07 17.53 -32.62
C GLY A 16 30.89 16.29 -33.48
N VAL A 17 31.58 15.20 -33.13
CA VAL A 17 31.35 13.91 -33.77
C VAL A 17 29.91 13.51 -33.44
N PHE A 18 29.02 13.66 -34.43
CA PHE A 18 27.66 13.12 -34.43
C PHE A 18 27.78 11.60 -34.53
N ALA A 19 27.39 10.91 -33.48
CA ALA A 19 27.62 9.47 -33.36
C ALA A 19 26.51 8.82 -32.51
N LEU A 20 26.31 7.52 -32.69
CA LEU A 20 25.44 6.74 -31.81
C LEU A 20 25.70 7.02 -30.32
N ARG A 21 24.67 7.50 -29.61
CA ARG A 21 24.71 7.82 -28.18
C ARG A 21 23.41 7.44 -27.47
N ASP A 22 23.45 7.54 -26.13
CA ASP A 22 22.31 7.38 -25.24
C ASP A 22 21.51 6.09 -25.39
N VAL A 23 22.20 4.98 -25.70
CA VAL A 23 21.57 3.65 -25.70
C VAL A 23 21.12 3.30 -24.29
N LYS A 24 19.80 3.25 -24.08
CA LYS A 24 19.16 3.00 -22.80
C LYS A 24 18.09 1.93 -22.93
N LEU A 25 18.28 0.85 -22.18
CA LEU A 25 17.32 -0.24 -22.06
C LEU A 25 16.34 0.02 -20.93
N THR A 26 15.05 0.06 -21.26
CA THR A 26 13.92 0.15 -20.33
C THR A 26 13.18 -1.18 -20.27
N ILE A 27 13.22 -1.82 -19.11
CA ILE A 27 12.60 -3.13 -18.83
C ILE A 27 11.76 -3.01 -17.55
N PRO A 28 10.54 -3.59 -17.51
CA PRO A 28 9.75 -3.65 -16.28
C PRO A 28 10.50 -4.43 -15.21
N ALA A 29 10.56 -3.88 -13.99
CA ALA A 29 11.24 -4.54 -12.87
C ALA A 29 10.68 -5.94 -12.59
N ALA A 30 9.35 -6.09 -12.71
CA ALA A 30 8.70 -7.39 -12.64
C ALA A 30 7.49 -7.54 -13.56
N VAL A 31 7.23 -8.77 -13.97
CA VAL A 31 6.06 -9.16 -14.77
C VAL A 31 5.46 -10.45 -14.20
N GLU A 32 4.14 -10.52 -14.11
CA GLU A 32 3.45 -11.73 -13.66
C GLU A 32 3.58 -12.86 -14.69
N ARG A 33 3.83 -14.08 -14.23
CA ARG A 33 3.91 -15.27 -15.09
C ARG A 33 2.70 -15.37 -16.01
N GLY A 34 2.95 -15.69 -17.27
CA GLY A 34 1.94 -15.84 -18.31
C GLY A 34 1.49 -14.55 -18.97
N LYS A 35 1.92 -13.38 -18.48
CA LYS A 35 1.65 -12.08 -19.12
C LYS A 35 2.68 -11.74 -20.20
N GLN A 36 2.45 -10.61 -20.86
CA GLN A 36 3.38 -10.03 -21.82
C GLN A 36 4.40 -9.12 -21.12
N ALA A 37 5.65 -9.14 -21.59
CA ALA A 37 6.69 -8.23 -21.16
C ALA A 37 7.19 -7.40 -22.35
N LYS A 38 7.19 -6.07 -22.21
CA LYS A 38 7.67 -5.15 -23.25
C LYS A 38 9.04 -4.61 -22.85
N LEU A 39 10.05 -4.87 -23.68
CA LEU A 39 11.41 -4.38 -23.51
C LEU A 39 11.65 -3.27 -24.55
N ARG A 40 12.16 -2.12 -24.14
CA ARG A 40 12.39 -0.97 -25.04
C ARG A 40 13.84 -0.52 -25.00
N CYS A 41 14.49 -0.46 -26.16
CA CYS A 41 15.81 0.11 -26.33
C CYS A 41 15.63 1.49 -26.95
N ASN A 42 15.93 2.53 -26.18
CA ASN A 42 16.01 3.90 -26.70
C ASN A 42 17.45 4.14 -27.12
N TYR A 43 17.66 4.80 -28.25
CA TYR A 43 18.98 5.16 -28.75
C TYR A 43 18.84 6.42 -29.62
N ASP A 44 19.87 7.25 -29.64
CA ASP A 44 19.98 8.37 -30.57
C ASP A 44 21.10 8.06 -31.58
N MET A 45 20.75 8.06 -32.86
CA MET A 45 21.72 7.83 -33.92
C MET A 45 22.55 9.08 -34.23
N GLU A 46 22.12 10.26 -33.78
CA GLU A 46 22.72 11.57 -34.05
C GLU A 46 23.00 11.86 -35.55
N GLY A 47 22.40 11.12 -36.49
CA GLY A 47 22.63 11.25 -37.93
C GLY A 47 23.29 10.03 -38.59
N ASP A 48 23.80 9.08 -37.81
CA ASP A 48 24.31 7.81 -38.33
C ASP A 48 23.18 6.91 -38.87
N PRO A 49 23.40 6.20 -40.00
CA PRO A 49 22.48 5.15 -40.43
C PRO A 49 22.48 3.98 -39.45
N LEU A 50 21.30 3.44 -39.13
CA LEU A 50 21.18 2.25 -38.28
C LEU A 50 21.52 0.99 -39.08
N TYR A 51 22.51 0.22 -38.62
CA TYR A 51 22.82 -1.10 -39.17
C TYR A 51 21.89 -2.17 -38.57
N ALA A 52 21.87 -2.30 -37.24
CA ALA A 52 21.06 -3.32 -36.58
C ALA A 52 20.76 -2.99 -35.12
N VAL A 53 19.64 -3.52 -34.63
CA VAL A 53 19.32 -3.64 -33.21
C VAL A 53 19.18 -5.11 -32.87
N LYS A 54 20.05 -5.63 -32.00
CA LYS A 54 20.06 -7.03 -31.56
C LYS A 54 19.65 -7.13 -30.10
N TRP A 55 18.93 -8.19 -29.78
CA TRP A 55 18.41 -8.46 -28.45
C TRP A 55 18.92 -9.79 -27.94
N TYR A 56 19.42 -9.77 -26.71
CA TYR A 56 20.05 -10.92 -26.06
C TYR A 56 19.35 -11.25 -24.75
N LYS A 57 19.15 -12.55 -24.48
CA LYS A 57 18.85 -13.06 -23.14
C LYS A 57 20.11 -13.75 -22.63
N SER A 58 20.66 -13.23 -21.54
CA SER A 58 22.03 -13.50 -21.13
C SER A 58 22.99 -13.25 -22.31
N ASP A 59 23.43 -14.32 -22.99
CA ASP A 59 24.41 -14.24 -24.08
C ASP A 59 23.88 -14.83 -25.40
N ARG A 60 22.58 -15.12 -25.48
CA ARG A 60 21.94 -15.69 -26.69
C ARG A 60 21.08 -14.66 -27.39
N GLU A 61 21.41 -14.36 -28.64
CA GLU A 61 20.57 -13.55 -29.53
C GLU A 61 19.22 -14.26 -29.70
N PHE A 62 18.13 -13.55 -29.47
CA PHE A 62 16.78 -14.09 -29.65
C PHE A 62 15.95 -13.29 -30.65
N PHE A 63 16.32 -12.02 -30.90
CA PHE A 63 15.65 -11.16 -31.86
C PHE A 63 16.62 -10.14 -32.45
N ARG A 64 16.49 -9.87 -33.74
CA ARG A 64 17.24 -8.84 -34.45
C ARG A 64 16.36 -8.08 -35.41
N TYR A 65 16.58 -6.76 -35.45
CA TYR A 65 16.06 -5.87 -36.45
C TYR A 65 17.19 -5.29 -37.30
N THR A 66 17.08 -5.42 -38.61
CA THR A 66 18.02 -4.88 -39.60
C THR A 66 17.19 -4.18 -40.70
N PRO A 67 17.14 -2.83 -40.74
CA PRO A 67 16.24 -2.09 -41.63
C PRO A 67 16.37 -2.45 -43.12
N LEU A 68 17.58 -2.80 -43.56
CA LEU A 68 17.91 -3.10 -44.95
C LEU A 68 17.69 -4.57 -45.33
N ASP A 69 17.44 -5.47 -44.37
CA ASP A 69 17.18 -6.88 -44.63
C ASP A 69 15.73 -7.10 -45.10
N ILE A 70 15.52 -8.16 -45.89
CA ILE A 70 14.18 -8.62 -46.31
C ILE A 70 14.03 -10.10 -45.89
N PRO A 71 13.24 -10.44 -44.85
CA PRO A 71 12.50 -9.53 -43.96
C PRO A 71 13.41 -8.78 -42.98
N PRO A 72 12.98 -7.61 -42.46
CA PRO A 72 13.81 -6.78 -41.58
C PRO A 72 13.94 -7.34 -40.16
N PHE A 73 13.15 -8.37 -39.82
CA PHE A 73 13.16 -9.03 -38.51
C PHE A 73 13.66 -10.46 -38.63
N LYS A 74 14.50 -10.88 -37.68
CA LYS A 74 14.97 -12.26 -37.53
C LYS A 74 14.79 -12.70 -36.07
N GLN A 75 14.13 -13.82 -35.86
CA GLN A 75 13.96 -14.45 -34.55
C GLN A 75 14.85 -15.70 -34.45
N PHE A 76 15.48 -15.89 -33.30
CA PHE A 76 16.33 -17.04 -33.01
C PHE A 76 15.76 -17.84 -31.85
N SER A 77 15.82 -19.16 -31.97
CA SER A 77 15.30 -20.05 -30.93
C SER A 77 16.14 -19.92 -29.66
N THR A 78 15.53 -19.35 -28.63
CA THR A 78 16.12 -19.23 -27.29
C THR A 78 15.14 -19.82 -26.27
N PRO A 79 15.59 -20.72 -25.38
CA PRO A 79 14.71 -21.33 -24.38
C PRO A 79 13.95 -20.29 -23.55
N TYR A 80 12.65 -20.54 -23.35
CA TYR A 80 11.76 -19.70 -22.53
C TYR A 80 11.57 -18.27 -23.04
N ILE A 81 11.81 -18.04 -24.33
CA ILE A 81 11.58 -16.75 -25.00
C ILE A 81 10.64 -16.95 -26.18
N ASN A 82 9.53 -16.22 -26.15
CA ASN A 82 8.53 -16.20 -27.20
C ASN A 82 8.26 -14.77 -27.62
N VAL A 83 8.83 -14.33 -28.75
CA VAL A 83 8.64 -12.97 -29.28
C VAL A 83 7.35 -12.90 -30.07
N VAL A 84 6.62 -11.81 -29.88
CA VAL A 84 5.42 -11.47 -30.66
C VAL A 84 5.82 -10.47 -31.74
N GLU A 85 6.13 -10.95 -32.93
CA GLU A 85 6.67 -10.11 -34.02
C GLU A 85 5.71 -8.98 -34.41
N ASN A 86 4.40 -9.25 -34.52
CA ASN A 86 3.40 -8.23 -34.87
C ASN A 86 3.20 -7.14 -33.80
N LEU A 87 3.71 -7.34 -32.59
CA LEU A 87 3.74 -6.34 -31.51
C LEU A 87 5.15 -5.82 -31.22
N SER A 88 6.13 -6.18 -32.04
CA SER A 88 7.55 -5.79 -31.90
C SER A 88 7.98 -4.93 -33.09
N ASN A 89 9.04 -4.14 -32.91
CA ASN A 89 9.61 -3.31 -33.97
C ASN A 89 11.12 -3.09 -33.73
N GLY A 90 11.72 -2.16 -34.47
CA GLY A 90 13.16 -1.84 -34.34
C GLY A 90 13.62 -1.21 -33.02
N SER A 91 12.71 -0.81 -32.13
CA SER A 91 13.04 -0.18 -30.85
C SER A 91 12.50 -0.92 -29.64
N PHE A 92 11.52 -1.81 -29.80
CA PHE A 92 11.00 -2.62 -28.69
C PHE A 92 10.61 -4.03 -29.11
N VAL A 93 10.76 -4.95 -28.17
CA VAL A 93 10.39 -6.35 -28.32
C VAL A 93 9.36 -6.72 -27.26
N VAL A 94 8.31 -7.43 -27.68
CA VAL A 94 7.26 -7.93 -26.80
C VAL A 94 7.40 -9.44 -26.67
N LEU A 95 7.62 -9.90 -25.43
CA LEU A 95 7.61 -11.31 -25.06
C LEU A 95 6.20 -11.72 -24.65
N ASN A 96 5.72 -12.88 -25.11
CA ASN A 96 4.44 -13.45 -24.71
C ASN A 96 4.59 -14.56 -23.69
N ASN A 97 3.57 -14.76 -22.86
CA ASN A 97 3.45 -15.89 -21.95
C ASN A 97 4.75 -16.16 -21.17
N VAL A 98 5.29 -15.12 -20.52
CA VAL A 98 6.60 -15.21 -19.88
C VAL A 98 6.58 -16.23 -18.73
N SER A 99 7.61 -17.06 -18.64
CA SER A 99 7.76 -18.07 -17.58
C SER A 99 8.75 -17.61 -16.52
N LEU A 100 8.85 -18.34 -15.40
CA LEU A 100 9.81 -17.99 -14.34
C LEU A 100 11.26 -18.03 -14.86
N GLU A 101 11.54 -18.95 -15.79
CA GLU A 101 12.82 -19.14 -16.47
C GLU A 101 13.13 -18.04 -17.50
N SER A 102 12.11 -17.28 -17.94
CA SER A 102 12.31 -16.08 -18.76
C SER A 102 13.01 -14.96 -17.96
N SER A 103 13.02 -15.02 -16.62
CA SER A 103 13.75 -14.07 -15.78
C SER A 103 15.25 -14.06 -16.09
N GLY A 104 15.89 -12.91 -15.88
CA GLY A 104 17.33 -12.76 -15.97
C GLY A 104 17.76 -11.48 -16.67
N LYS A 105 19.03 -11.48 -17.09
CA LYS A 105 19.65 -10.39 -17.82
C LYS A 105 19.17 -10.35 -19.26
N PHE A 106 18.76 -9.18 -19.71
CA PHE A 106 18.50 -8.88 -21.12
C PHE A 106 19.40 -7.73 -21.55
N SER A 107 19.84 -7.77 -22.80
CA SER A 107 20.64 -6.70 -23.39
C SER A 107 20.06 -6.29 -24.74
N CYS A 108 20.17 -5.01 -25.07
CA CYS A 108 20.03 -4.53 -26.44
C CYS A 108 21.38 -3.98 -26.91
N GLU A 109 21.80 -4.38 -28.10
CA GLU A 109 22.98 -3.89 -28.80
C GLU A 109 22.52 -3.12 -30.03
N VAL A 110 22.95 -1.87 -30.15
CA VAL A 110 22.63 -1.00 -31.29
C VAL A 110 23.93 -0.75 -32.04
N SER A 111 23.92 -0.98 -33.34
CA SER A 111 25.06 -0.75 -34.23
C SER A 111 24.69 0.25 -35.31
N ALA A 112 25.51 1.27 -35.48
CA ALA A 112 25.50 2.15 -36.64
C ALA A 112 26.18 1.49 -37.85
N ASP A 113 25.76 1.88 -39.05
CA ASP A 113 26.39 1.47 -40.31
C ASP A 113 27.55 2.42 -40.66
N ALA A 114 28.17 2.23 -41.82
CA ALA A 114 29.21 3.12 -42.32
C ALA A 114 28.75 4.59 -42.27
N PRO A 115 29.63 5.54 -41.88
CA PRO A 115 31.07 5.38 -41.70
C PRO A 115 31.53 5.10 -40.26
N SER A 116 30.67 5.26 -39.25
CA SER A 116 31.10 5.27 -37.86
C SER A 116 31.28 3.87 -37.28
N PHE A 117 30.45 2.92 -37.71
CA PHE A 117 30.40 1.53 -37.22
C PHE A 117 30.30 1.42 -35.68
N TYR A 118 29.83 2.47 -35.00
CA TYR A 118 29.72 2.45 -33.55
C TYR A 118 28.72 1.40 -33.09
N THR A 119 29.09 0.68 -32.04
CA THR A 119 28.22 -0.32 -31.40
C THR A 119 28.19 -0.06 -29.91
N VAL A 120 26.99 0.07 -29.36
CA VAL A 120 26.76 0.34 -27.93
C VAL A 120 25.68 -0.59 -27.42
N ASP A 121 25.93 -1.21 -26.28
CA ASP A 121 24.98 -2.08 -25.60
C ASP A 121 24.43 -1.47 -24.30
N ALA A 122 23.20 -1.85 -23.96
CA ALA A 122 22.58 -1.54 -22.69
C ALA A 122 21.95 -2.80 -22.09
N VAL A 123 22.00 -2.89 -20.76
CA VAL A 123 21.59 -4.08 -20.00
C VAL A 123 20.45 -3.74 -19.05
N GLY A 124 19.50 -4.66 -18.89
CA GLY A 124 18.44 -4.60 -17.88
C GLY A 124 18.11 -5.99 -17.34
N ILE A 125 17.46 -6.05 -16.18
CA ILE A 125 17.06 -7.30 -15.53
C ILE A 125 15.54 -7.38 -15.52
N LEU A 126 15.00 -8.47 -16.04
CA LEU A 126 13.58 -8.80 -15.95
C LEU A 126 13.38 -9.86 -14.86
N GLN A 127 12.48 -9.61 -13.92
CA GLN A 127 12.04 -10.63 -12.96
C GLN A 127 10.60 -11.07 -13.26
N VAL A 128 10.42 -12.32 -13.70
CA VAL A 128 9.07 -12.90 -13.82
C VAL A 128 8.68 -13.48 -12.47
N VAL A 129 7.48 -13.15 -12.00
CA VAL A 129 7.00 -13.54 -10.68
C VAL A 129 5.68 -14.32 -10.74
N GLU A 130 5.52 -15.28 -9.83
CA GLU A 130 4.21 -15.85 -9.49
C GLU A 130 3.63 -15.09 -8.31
N VAL A 131 2.47 -14.46 -8.50
CA VAL A 131 1.76 -13.74 -7.45
C VAL A 131 0.76 -14.65 -6.74
N PRO A 132 0.50 -14.43 -5.43
CA PRO A 132 -0.57 -15.13 -4.73
C PRO A 132 -1.93 -14.84 -5.36
N LYS A 133 -2.77 -15.87 -5.52
CA LYS A 133 -4.15 -15.71 -6.02
C LYS A 133 -5.02 -14.94 -5.01
N GLU A 134 -4.88 -15.26 -3.73
CA GLU A 134 -5.63 -14.68 -2.63
C GLU A 134 -4.81 -13.65 -1.83
N GLY A 135 -5.46 -12.93 -0.92
CA GLY A 135 -4.78 -12.05 0.02
C GLY A 135 -4.08 -12.83 1.15
N PRO A 136 -3.25 -12.16 1.96
CA PRO A 136 -2.59 -12.80 3.10
C PRO A 136 -3.62 -13.27 4.15
N ILE A 137 -3.34 -14.36 4.84
CA ILE A 137 -4.23 -14.92 5.86
C ILE A 137 -3.66 -14.61 7.24
N ILE A 138 -4.50 -14.04 8.12
CA ILE A 138 -4.14 -13.76 9.51
C ILE A 138 -4.70 -14.87 10.42
N LYS A 139 -3.85 -15.44 11.29
CA LYS A 139 -4.21 -16.45 12.29
C LYS A 139 -3.71 -16.06 13.68
N GLY A 140 -4.30 -16.65 14.72
CA GLY A 140 -3.85 -16.51 16.12
C GLY A 140 -4.51 -15.38 16.93
N LEU A 141 -5.31 -14.52 16.30
CA LEU A 141 -6.02 -13.44 16.98
C LEU A 141 -7.22 -13.93 17.79
N LYS A 142 -7.40 -13.36 18.99
CA LYS A 142 -8.63 -13.49 19.80
C LYS A 142 -9.63 -12.42 19.39
N SER A 143 -10.92 -12.67 19.62
CA SER A 143 -11.98 -11.67 19.40
C SER A 143 -11.98 -10.54 20.43
N ARG A 144 -11.44 -10.79 21.63
CA ARG A 144 -11.34 -9.83 22.73
C ARG A 144 -10.01 -9.99 23.47
N TYR A 145 -9.44 -8.88 23.94
CA TYR A 145 -8.23 -8.87 24.79
C TYR A 145 -8.42 -8.01 26.04
N ARG A 146 -7.73 -8.40 27.12
CA ARG A 146 -7.57 -7.59 28.34
C ARG A 146 -6.34 -6.71 28.22
N LEU A 147 -6.31 -5.64 29.01
CA LEU A 147 -5.09 -4.85 29.17
C LEU A 147 -3.97 -5.75 29.73
N ASN A 148 -2.76 -5.53 29.23
CA ASN A 148 -1.55 -6.33 29.51
C ASN A 148 -1.56 -7.76 28.95
N ASP A 149 -2.56 -8.16 28.17
CA ASP A 149 -2.46 -9.40 27.40
C ASP A 149 -1.34 -9.29 26.35
N THR A 150 -0.71 -10.42 26.04
CA THR A 150 0.18 -10.51 24.87
C THR A 150 -0.61 -11.00 23.67
N LEU A 151 -0.78 -10.12 22.68
CA LEU A 151 -1.31 -10.47 21.37
C LEU A 151 -0.24 -11.20 20.57
N LYS A 152 -0.62 -12.34 19.98
CA LYS A 152 0.22 -13.13 19.08
C LYS A 152 -0.58 -13.43 17.83
N ALA A 153 -0.06 -13.03 16.66
CA ALA A 153 -0.68 -13.32 15.39
C ALA A 153 0.36 -13.79 14.37
N GLU A 154 -0.07 -14.56 13.39
CA GLU A 154 0.75 -14.97 12.26
C GLU A 154 0.05 -14.57 10.97
N CYS A 155 0.76 -13.86 10.10
CA CYS A 155 0.31 -13.55 8.76
C CYS A 155 1.03 -14.45 7.77
N THR A 156 0.29 -15.09 6.87
CA THR A 156 0.84 -15.99 5.85
C THR A 156 0.35 -15.58 4.48
N SER A 157 1.26 -15.41 3.51
CA SER A 157 0.90 -15.34 2.08
C SER A 157 1.20 -16.68 1.45
N ILE A 158 0.27 -17.24 0.67
CA ILE A 158 0.36 -18.59 0.10
C ILE A 158 0.82 -18.52 -1.35
N LYS A 159 1.76 -19.40 -1.72
CA LYS A 159 2.22 -19.67 -3.10
C LYS A 159 2.58 -18.42 -3.90
N SER A 160 3.82 -17.96 -3.70
CA SER A 160 4.44 -16.87 -4.46
C SER A 160 5.85 -17.24 -4.89
N HIS A 161 6.33 -16.69 -6.00
CA HIS A 161 7.73 -16.80 -6.40
C HIS A 161 8.20 -15.48 -7.01
N PRO A 162 9.14 -14.73 -6.40
CA PRO A 162 9.77 -14.98 -5.10
C PRO A 162 8.78 -14.85 -3.93
N ALA A 163 9.25 -15.07 -2.70
CA ALA A 163 8.42 -14.88 -1.51
C ALA A 163 7.87 -13.44 -1.43
N ALA A 164 6.55 -13.31 -1.30
CA ALA A 164 5.90 -12.01 -1.10
C ALA A 164 6.38 -11.28 0.15
N ASN A 165 6.44 -9.94 0.08
CA ASN A 165 6.79 -9.10 1.20
C ASN A 165 5.59 -8.90 2.12
N LEU A 166 5.72 -9.32 3.38
CA LEU A 166 4.70 -9.15 4.40
C LEU A 166 5.00 -7.95 5.29
N THR A 167 3.97 -7.14 5.56
CA THR A 167 4.06 -5.96 6.45
C THR A 167 2.85 -5.91 7.37
N TRP A 168 3.09 -5.73 8.67
CA TRP A 168 2.03 -5.54 9.66
C TRP A 168 1.75 -4.07 9.92
N PHE A 169 0.47 -3.74 10.09
CA PHE A 169 -0.02 -2.44 10.49
C PHE A 169 -0.95 -2.59 11.70
N VAL A 170 -0.85 -1.66 12.64
CA VAL A 170 -1.74 -1.52 13.80
C VAL A 170 -2.30 -0.11 13.79
N ASN A 171 -3.63 0.01 13.69
CA ASN A 171 -4.33 1.29 13.49
C ASN A 171 -3.69 2.14 12.38
N ASP A 172 -3.39 1.50 11.25
CA ASP A 172 -2.80 2.11 10.06
C ASP A 172 -1.33 2.58 10.18
N PHE A 173 -0.71 2.39 11.34
CA PHE A 173 0.73 2.58 11.53
C PHE A 173 1.50 1.29 11.32
N GLN A 174 2.60 1.35 10.57
CA GLN A 174 3.47 0.19 10.36
C GLN A 174 4.13 -0.21 11.68
N VAL A 175 4.11 -1.53 11.95
CA VAL A 175 4.65 -2.08 13.20
C VAL A 175 6.17 -2.11 13.16
N ASP A 176 6.81 -1.71 14.27
CA ASP A 176 8.26 -1.75 14.44
C ASP A 176 8.80 -3.20 14.36
N PRO A 177 9.95 -3.43 13.68
CA PRO A 177 10.59 -4.74 13.58
C PRO A 177 10.81 -5.48 14.91
N VAL A 178 10.96 -4.79 16.05
CA VAL A 178 11.16 -5.42 17.38
C VAL A 178 9.99 -6.32 17.78
N HIS A 179 8.78 -5.99 17.32
CA HIS A 179 7.55 -6.73 17.57
C HIS A 179 7.29 -7.84 16.55
N LEU A 180 8.14 -7.94 15.53
CA LEU A 180 8.00 -8.88 14.44
C LEU A 180 8.87 -10.12 14.66
N ARG A 181 8.38 -11.25 14.17
CA ARG A 181 9.13 -12.51 14.12
C ARG A 181 9.11 -13.02 12.70
N ARG A 182 10.25 -12.90 12.01
CA ARG A 182 10.42 -13.32 10.63
C ARG A 182 11.11 -14.67 10.59
N ASN A 183 10.46 -15.64 9.94
CA ASN A 183 11.10 -16.88 9.55
C ASN A 183 11.47 -16.79 8.08
N ARG A 184 12.58 -17.41 7.68
CA ARG A 184 12.93 -17.51 6.26
C ARG A 184 11.85 -18.33 5.56
N ALA A 185 11.32 -17.80 4.45
CA ALA A 185 10.40 -18.57 3.64
C ALA A 185 11.17 -19.70 2.96
N HIS A 186 10.74 -20.93 3.19
CA HIS A 186 11.32 -22.10 2.53
C HIS A 186 10.59 -22.36 1.22
N LEU A 187 11.38 -22.74 0.20
CA LEU A 187 10.84 -23.20 -1.06
C LEU A 187 10.13 -24.53 -0.82
N SER A 188 8.85 -24.59 -1.16
CA SER A 188 8.06 -25.80 -1.03
C SER A 188 8.36 -26.74 -2.21
N PRO A 189 8.06 -28.06 -2.12
CA PRO A 189 8.33 -29.01 -3.20
C PRO A 189 7.63 -28.68 -4.52
N ASP A 190 6.56 -27.88 -4.48
CA ASP A 190 5.84 -27.37 -5.64
C ASP A 190 6.52 -26.15 -6.30
N GLY A 191 7.69 -25.73 -5.81
CA GLY A 191 8.47 -24.63 -6.37
C GLY A 191 8.02 -23.23 -5.93
N PHE A 192 7.15 -23.11 -4.92
CA PHE A 192 6.65 -21.83 -4.45
C PHE A 192 6.99 -21.54 -2.98
N TYR A 193 7.04 -20.26 -2.64
CA TYR A 193 7.23 -19.77 -1.28
C TYR A 193 5.89 -19.41 -0.65
N SER A 194 5.75 -19.76 0.63
CA SER A 194 4.65 -19.27 1.47
C SER A 194 5.21 -18.54 2.69
N PRO A 195 5.60 -17.25 2.56
CA PRO A 195 6.21 -16.50 3.65
C PRO A 195 5.25 -16.33 4.83
N ARG A 196 5.82 -16.31 6.04
CA ARG A 196 5.10 -16.08 7.29
C ARG A 196 5.74 -14.96 8.09
N LEU A 197 4.93 -14.11 8.68
CA LEU A 197 5.37 -13.02 9.55
C LEU A 197 4.57 -13.02 10.85
N GLY A 198 5.24 -13.36 11.94
CA GLY A 198 4.67 -13.32 13.29
C GLY A 198 4.65 -11.90 13.86
N LEU A 199 3.62 -11.61 14.63
CA LEU A 199 3.41 -10.36 15.37
C LEU A 199 3.26 -10.70 16.85
N ARG A 200 4.02 -10.03 17.73
CA ARG A 200 3.89 -10.14 19.18
C ARG A 200 3.87 -8.76 19.82
N LEU A 201 2.73 -8.38 20.38
CA LEU A 201 2.50 -7.05 20.97
C LEU A 201 1.90 -7.17 22.37
N LEU A 202 2.30 -6.27 23.26
CA LEU A 202 1.64 -6.10 24.56
C LEU A 202 0.44 -5.17 24.38
N ILE A 203 -0.72 -5.60 24.85
CA ILE A 203 -1.95 -4.83 24.75
C ILE A 203 -1.94 -3.70 25.79
N THR A 204 -1.79 -2.46 25.33
CA THR A 204 -1.90 -1.25 26.15
C THR A 204 -3.18 -0.48 25.83
N LYS A 205 -3.58 0.42 26.74
CA LYS A 205 -4.78 1.24 26.57
C LYS A 205 -4.71 2.16 25.34
N GLN A 206 -3.51 2.65 24.97
CA GLN A 206 -3.35 3.59 23.85
C GLN A 206 -3.58 2.93 22.48
N LEU A 207 -3.47 1.60 22.39
CA LEU A 207 -3.66 0.87 21.14
C LEU A 207 -5.15 0.78 20.74
N PHE A 208 -6.10 1.04 21.63
CA PHE A 208 -7.51 1.00 21.29
C PHE A 208 -8.03 2.40 20.93
N VAL A 209 -8.46 2.56 19.69
CA VAL A 209 -9.14 3.77 19.21
C VAL A 209 -10.63 3.48 19.20
N ASN A 210 -11.42 4.27 19.93
CA ASN A 210 -12.86 4.03 20.09
C ASN A 210 -13.21 2.60 20.56
N GLY A 211 -12.36 2.02 21.42
CA GLY A 211 -12.54 0.66 21.96
C GLY A 211 -12.20 -0.48 20.99
N ARG A 212 -11.65 -0.17 19.81
CA ARG A 212 -11.28 -1.14 18.78
C ARG A 212 -9.80 -1.03 18.43
N LEU A 213 -9.18 -2.19 18.21
CA LEU A 213 -7.82 -2.34 17.72
C LEU A 213 -7.89 -2.92 16.30
N ARG A 214 -7.39 -2.17 15.31
CA ARG A 214 -7.34 -2.62 13.91
C ARG A 214 -5.97 -3.22 13.62
N ILE A 215 -5.95 -4.45 13.12
CA ILE A 215 -4.73 -5.16 12.76
C ILE A 215 -4.81 -5.56 11.29
N ARG A 216 -3.89 -5.05 10.48
CA ARG A 216 -3.85 -5.28 9.03
C ARG A 216 -2.52 -5.90 8.64
N CYS A 217 -2.57 -6.96 7.85
CA CYS A 217 -1.39 -7.52 7.19
C CYS A 217 -1.45 -7.26 5.69
N LEU A 218 -0.38 -6.69 5.14
CA LEU A 218 -0.21 -6.39 3.73
C LEU A 218 0.78 -7.38 3.11
N ALA A 219 0.43 -7.98 1.98
CA ALA A 219 1.33 -8.73 1.11
C ALA A 219 1.55 -7.93 -0.17
N SER A 220 2.82 -7.73 -0.54
CA SER A 220 3.20 -7.00 -1.77
C SER A 220 4.32 -7.69 -2.53
N MET A 221 4.33 -7.49 -3.85
CA MET A 221 5.41 -7.92 -4.76
C MET A 221 5.59 -6.86 -5.83
N HIS A 222 6.72 -6.15 -5.77
CA HIS A 222 7.00 -4.98 -6.63
C HIS A 222 5.80 -4.02 -6.65
N ASP A 223 5.53 -3.40 -7.78
CA ASP A 223 4.37 -2.55 -8.06
C ASP A 223 3.19 -3.31 -8.72
N ILE A 224 3.33 -4.62 -8.94
CA ILE A 224 2.35 -5.44 -9.70
C ILE A 224 1.38 -6.22 -8.82
N TYR A 225 1.67 -6.41 -7.53
CA TYR A 225 0.76 -7.09 -6.60
C TYR A 225 0.77 -6.43 -5.23
N THR A 226 -0.43 -6.13 -4.72
CA THR A 226 -0.66 -5.61 -3.37
C THR A 226 -2.04 -6.06 -2.90
N LYS A 227 -2.11 -6.87 -1.83
CA LYS A 227 -3.36 -7.28 -1.18
C LYS A 227 -3.18 -7.28 0.33
N SER A 228 -4.24 -7.00 1.08
CA SER A 228 -4.22 -7.01 2.53
C SER A 228 -5.42 -7.69 3.14
N SER A 229 -5.23 -8.21 4.35
CA SER A 229 -6.31 -8.67 5.22
C SER A 229 -6.31 -7.88 6.51
N GLU A 230 -7.48 -7.56 7.03
CA GLU A 230 -7.66 -6.76 8.23
C GLU A 230 -8.63 -7.44 9.19
N ILE A 231 -8.27 -7.43 10.48
CA ILE A 231 -9.10 -7.94 11.57
C ILE A 231 -9.19 -6.86 12.64
N SER A 232 -10.42 -6.61 13.10
CA SER A 232 -10.72 -5.71 14.20
C SER A 232 -10.94 -6.50 15.48
N VAL A 233 -10.32 -6.05 16.57
CA VAL A 233 -10.42 -6.69 17.89
C VAL A 233 -10.97 -5.71 18.91
N GLU A 234 -11.81 -6.19 19.83
CA GLU A 234 -12.44 -5.37 20.87
C GLU A 234 -11.71 -5.52 22.22
N ILE A 235 -11.75 -4.47 23.03
CA ILE A 235 -11.33 -4.57 24.43
C ILE A 235 -12.37 -5.37 25.24
N GLU A 236 -11.91 -6.30 26.09
CA GLU A 236 -12.79 -7.00 27.01
C GLU A 236 -13.28 -6.03 28.10
N LYS A 237 -14.60 -5.87 28.20
CA LYS A 237 -15.19 -5.05 29.27
C LYS A 237 -15.03 -5.79 30.61
N PRO A 238 -14.63 -5.10 31.69
CA PRO A 238 -14.58 -5.74 33.01
C PRO A 238 -15.97 -6.27 33.37
N LYS A 239 -16.04 -7.54 33.76
CA LYS A 239 -17.27 -8.12 34.32
C LYS A 239 -17.50 -7.47 35.69
N LEU A 240 -18.44 -6.53 35.78
CA LEU A 240 -18.94 -6.04 37.07
C LEU A 240 -19.60 -7.23 37.80
N ARG A 241 -18.89 -7.83 38.75
CA ARG A 241 -19.51 -8.68 39.76
C ARG A 241 -20.27 -7.75 40.70
N TYR A 242 -21.57 -7.60 40.47
CA TYR A 242 -22.46 -7.14 41.53
C TYR A 242 -22.38 -8.17 42.65
N LYS A 243 -21.71 -7.83 43.76
CA LYS A 243 -21.93 -8.54 45.01
C LYS A 243 -23.35 -8.20 45.41
N THR A 244 -24.27 -9.16 45.26
CA THR A 244 -25.58 -9.09 45.92
C THR A 244 -25.30 -9.11 47.41
N THR A 245 -25.11 -7.93 48.00
CA THR A 245 -25.12 -7.79 49.44
C THR A 245 -26.58 -8.04 49.84
N PRO A 246 -26.87 -9.04 50.70
CA PRO A 246 -28.22 -9.21 51.21
C PRO A 246 -28.71 -7.87 51.72
N LEU A 247 -29.93 -7.47 51.35
CA LEU A 247 -30.56 -6.29 51.93
C LEU A 247 -30.49 -6.44 53.45
N PRO A 248 -30.08 -5.41 54.20
CA PRO A 248 -30.18 -5.45 55.64
C PRO A 248 -31.65 -5.71 55.98
N ILE A 249 -31.91 -6.82 56.69
CA ILE A 249 -33.22 -7.10 57.25
C ILE A 249 -33.43 -6.04 58.32
N PHE A 250 -34.22 -5.01 58.01
CA PHE A 250 -34.71 -4.06 58.99
C PHE A 250 -35.73 -4.80 59.86
N HIS A 251 -35.31 -5.19 61.06
CA HIS A 251 -36.26 -5.49 62.13
C HIS A 251 -36.87 -4.16 62.56
N TRP A 252 -38.14 -3.97 62.22
CA TRP A 252 -38.93 -2.94 62.85
C TRP A 252 -39.23 -3.44 64.27
N GLU A 253 -38.77 -2.72 65.29
CA GLU A 253 -39.30 -2.88 66.64
C GLU A 253 -40.68 -2.24 66.67
N ASP A 254 -41.68 -3.00 67.14
CA ASP A 254 -43.04 -2.52 67.37
C ASP A 254 -43.01 -1.14 68.04
N ALA A 255 -43.63 -0.15 67.40
CA ALA A 255 -43.81 1.16 67.99
C ALA A 255 -44.59 1.01 69.30
N GLN A 256 -44.00 1.47 70.42
CA GLN A 256 -44.70 1.49 71.69
C GLN A 256 -45.98 2.35 71.57
N PRO A 257 -47.08 1.96 72.24
CA PRO A 257 -48.31 2.75 72.22
C PRO A 257 -48.03 4.16 72.71
N ALA A 258 -48.52 5.15 71.98
CA ALA A 258 -48.36 6.55 72.32
C ALA A 258 -48.89 6.84 73.74
N GLU A 259 -48.00 7.27 74.63
CA GLU A 259 -48.39 7.83 75.91
C GLU A 259 -49.26 9.08 75.68
N ARG A 260 -50.39 9.11 76.38
CA ARG A 260 -51.40 10.16 76.31
C ARG A 260 -50.86 11.43 76.96
N TYR A 261 -50.40 12.38 76.17
CA TYR A 261 -50.10 13.73 76.63
C TYR A 261 -51.39 14.56 76.82
N PRO A 262 -51.48 15.40 77.86
CA PRO A 262 -52.66 16.22 78.11
C PRO A 262 -52.77 17.37 77.10
N HIS A 263 -53.97 17.57 76.55
CA HIS A 263 -54.28 18.69 75.67
C HIS A 263 -54.20 20.01 76.45
N THR A 264 -53.23 20.86 76.10
CA THR A 264 -53.27 22.28 76.45
C THR A 264 -53.88 23.03 75.27
N THR A 265 -54.99 23.71 75.53
CA THR A 265 -55.74 24.49 74.55
C THR A 265 -54.91 25.70 74.09
N LEU A 266 -54.64 25.79 72.79
CA LEU A 266 -54.05 26.98 72.18
C LEU A 266 -55.15 27.94 71.73
N ILE A 267 -55.16 29.15 72.29
CA ILE A 267 -55.97 30.29 71.84
C ILE A 267 -55.16 31.05 70.79
N PHE A 268 -55.69 31.19 69.58
CA PHE A 268 -55.09 32.03 68.53
C PHE A 268 -55.99 33.25 68.25
N ALA A 269 -55.39 34.44 68.31
CA ALA A 269 -55.98 35.71 67.91
C ALA A 269 -56.02 35.83 66.37
N PRO A 270 -56.95 36.60 65.79
CA PRO A 270 -57.10 36.69 64.34
C PRO A 270 -56.15 37.74 63.74
N SER A 271 -55.61 37.46 62.56
CA SER A 271 -55.02 38.48 61.70
C SER A 271 -55.39 38.24 60.23
N THR A 272 -55.45 39.35 59.53
CA THR A 272 -56.35 39.71 58.45
C THR A 272 -55.98 39.16 57.07
N ASN A 273 -57.04 38.89 56.29
CA ASN A 273 -57.03 38.58 54.87
C ASN A 273 -56.31 39.66 54.03
N HIS A 274 -55.43 39.21 53.13
CA HIS A 274 -55.44 39.75 51.77
C HIS A 274 -55.13 38.63 50.77
N LYS A 275 -56.01 38.56 49.77
CA LYS A 275 -56.13 37.54 48.72
C LYS A 275 -56.07 38.28 47.35
N PRO A 276 -56.20 37.62 46.19
CA PRO A 276 -55.11 37.22 45.29
C PRO A 276 -55.34 37.69 43.83
N SER A 277 -54.48 37.31 42.89
CA SER A 277 -54.80 37.07 41.46
C SER A 277 -53.52 36.59 40.75
N VAL A 278 -53.34 35.37 40.21
CA VAL A 278 -54.07 34.52 39.24
C VAL A 278 -53.93 34.95 37.77
N GLY A 279 -53.38 34.01 36.97
CA GLY A 279 -53.57 33.81 35.52
C GLY A 279 -52.50 34.44 34.63
N ASN A 280 -52.02 33.87 33.52
CA ASN A 280 -52.35 32.72 32.69
C ASN A 280 -51.16 32.56 31.67
N SER A 281 -50.58 31.37 31.45
CA SER A 281 -50.91 30.40 30.38
C SER A 281 -50.32 30.65 28.97
N ILE A 282 -49.29 29.84 28.62
CA ILE A 282 -49.17 28.94 27.43
C ILE A 282 -48.68 29.44 26.04
N HIS A 283 -47.82 28.57 25.43
CA HIS A 283 -47.49 28.31 23.99
C HIS A 283 -46.53 29.29 23.25
N SER A 284 -45.73 28.94 22.23
CA SER A 284 -45.29 27.67 21.58
C SER A 284 -44.14 27.98 20.57
N LYS A 285 -43.44 26.91 20.16
CA LYS A 285 -42.82 26.63 18.84
C LYS A 285 -41.38 27.08 18.52
N LEU A 286 -40.57 26.04 18.27
CA LEU A 286 -39.46 25.96 17.33
C LEU A 286 -39.80 26.56 15.95
N PHE A 287 -38.83 27.21 15.29
CA PHE A 287 -38.29 26.87 13.95
C PHE A 287 -37.53 28.08 13.34
N LEU A 288 -36.50 27.76 12.54
CA LEU A 288 -35.62 28.58 11.65
C LEU A 288 -34.15 28.37 12.05
N VAL A 289 -33.46 27.29 11.66
CA VAL A 289 -33.13 26.78 10.30
C VAL A 289 -32.46 27.85 9.44
N TYR A 290 -31.13 27.70 9.31
CA TYR A 290 -30.25 28.02 8.17
C TYR A 290 -30.44 29.34 7.42
N LEU A 291 -29.41 30.19 7.43
CA LEU A 291 -28.91 30.98 6.27
C LEU A 291 -27.58 31.69 6.69
N PRO A 292 -26.65 32.03 5.77
CA PRO A 292 -25.69 31.10 5.17
C PRO A 292 -24.24 31.66 5.05
N ILE A 293 -23.34 30.73 4.70
CA ILE A 293 -22.07 30.93 3.99
C ILE A 293 -22.33 31.69 2.67
N LEU A 294 -21.69 32.84 2.43
CA LEU A 294 -21.44 33.37 1.06
C LEU A 294 -20.62 34.68 0.98
N VAL A 295 -19.48 34.84 1.69
CA VAL A 295 -18.49 35.88 1.28
C VAL A 295 -17.07 35.45 1.66
N ARG A 296 -16.41 34.65 0.81
CA ARG A 296 -14.93 34.56 0.70
C ARG A 296 -14.53 33.77 -0.55
N VAL A 297 -15.01 34.24 -1.70
CA VAL A 297 -14.46 33.88 -3.02
C VAL A 297 -14.17 35.19 -3.76
N VAL A 298 -13.15 35.91 -3.31
CA VAL A 298 -12.45 36.94 -4.10
C VAL A 298 -11.03 37.03 -3.53
N TYR A 299 -10.17 36.05 -3.85
CA TYR A 299 -8.70 36.20 -3.81
C TYR A 299 -8.09 35.08 -4.65
N ILE A 300 -8.48 35.03 -5.93
CA ILE A 300 -7.72 34.37 -7.00
C ILE A 300 -7.80 35.31 -8.20
N LEU A 301 -6.74 36.11 -8.38
CA LEU A 301 -6.24 36.78 -9.59
C LEU A 301 -5.45 38.03 -9.17
N ARG A 302 -4.22 37.79 -8.72
CA ARG A 302 -3.08 38.67 -8.92
C ARG A 302 -1.83 37.82 -9.02
#